data_AF-X6CP37-F1
#
_entry.id   AF-X6CP37-F1
#
_cell.length_a   1.000
_cell.length_b   1.000
_cell.length_c   1.000
_cell.angle_alpha   90.00
_cell.angle_beta   90.00
_cell.angle_gamma   90.00
#
_symmetry.space_group_name_H-M   'P 1'
#
loop_
_entity.id
_entity.type
_entity.pdbx_description
1 polymer ?
#
loop_
_entity_poly.entity_id
_entity_poly.type
_entity_poly.pdbx_seq_one_letter_code
_entity_poly.pdbx_strand_id
1 'polypeptide(L)'
;MNKEDDMTDHIIAPYRDWFEAHKVHFKKEKAFTHQRQQLAADRRALPWLRIEKPYEFDTTTTQGRKSLADLFEGRSQLIVYHFMFPPNADYRCTGCSFLSDHIDAANQHLMHHDVSLVVCSRSSD
;
A
#
# COMPACT_ATOMS: atom_id res chain seq x y z
N MET A 1 24.13 -32.62 16.68
CA MET A 1 24.10 -31.22 17.12
C MET A 1 22.65 -30.92 17.48
N ASN A 2 22.30 -31.11 18.75
CA ASN A 2 20.91 -31.05 19.20
C ASN A 2 20.43 -29.60 19.13
N LYS A 3 19.39 -29.36 18.35
CA LYS A 3 18.79 -28.06 18.08
C LYS A 3 17.50 -27.97 18.89
N GLU A 4 17.60 -28.07 20.22
CA GLU A 4 16.42 -28.05 21.11
C GLU A 4 16.36 -26.85 22.07
N ASP A 5 17.40 -26.02 22.16
CA ASP A 5 17.40 -24.85 23.06
C ASP A 5 17.56 -23.52 22.30
N ASP A 6 16.64 -23.22 21.40
CA ASP A 6 16.33 -21.81 21.04
C ASP A 6 14.86 -21.52 21.35
N MET A 7 14.43 -21.96 22.53
CA MET A 7 13.17 -21.55 23.12
C MET A 7 13.42 -20.21 23.80
N THR A 8 12.94 -19.14 23.17
CA THR A 8 13.01 -17.76 23.67
C THR A 8 12.85 -17.70 25.19
N ASP A 9 13.73 -16.95 25.87
CA ASP A 9 13.74 -16.68 27.32
C ASP A 9 12.53 -15.83 27.74
N HIS A 10 11.34 -16.35 27.48
CA HIS A 10 10.07 -15.66 27.60
C HIS A 10 9.32 -16.22 28.79
N ILE A 11 8.88 -15.31 29.66
CA ILE A 11 8.11 -15.67 30.85
C ILE A 11 6.78 -16.31 30.40
N ILE A 12 6.53 -17.55 30.86
CA ILE A 12 5.25 -18.24 30.75
C ILE A 12 4.46 -17.95 32.04
N ALA A 13 3.45 -17.08 31.94
CA ALA A 13 2.67 -16.63 33.09
C ALA A 13 1.31 -17.33 33.19
N PRO A 14 0.75 -17.51 34.40
CA PRO A 14 -0.65 -17.90 34.58
C PRO A 14 -1.60 -16.91 33.89
N TYR A 15 -2.76 -17.40 33.44
CA TYR A 15 -3.73 -16.61 32.68
C TYR A 15 -4.05 -15.24 33.30
N ARG A 16 -4.23 -15.20 34.64
CA ARG A 16 -4.56 -13.96 35.36
C ARG A 16 -3.48 -12.89 35.16
N ASP A 17 -2.22 -13.26 35.36
CA ASP A 17 -1.09 -12.33 35.30
C ASP A 17 -0.85 -11.88 33.86
N TRP A 18 -0.97 -12.82 32.90
CA TRP A 18 -0.96 -12.50 31.48
C TRP A 18 -2.08 -11.52 31.11
N PHE A 19 -3.32 -11.74 31.58
CA PHE A 19 -4.47 -10.91 31.24
C PHE A 19 -4.35 -9.49 31.80
N GLU A 20 -3.87 -9.35 33.03
CA GLU A 20 -3.59 -8.03 33.61
C GLU A 20 -2.48 -7.29 32.85
N ALA A 21 -1.38 -7.98 32.50
CA ALA A 21 -0.32 -7.41 31.67
C ALA A 21 -0.85 -7.00 30.27
N HIS A 22 -1.68 -7.85 29.65
CA HIS A 22 -2.29 -7.59 28.35
C HIS A 22 -3.23 -6.38 28.39
N LYS A 23 -4.04 -6.23 29.44
CA LYS A 23 -4.88 -5.03 29.63
C LYS A 23 -4.06 -3.74 29.71
N VAL A 24 -2.91 -3.79 30.39
CA VAL A 24 -2.00 -2.63 30.47
C VAL A 24 -1.42 -2.34 29.08
N HIS A 25 -1.00 -3.37 28.35
CA HIS A 25 -0.49 -3.22 26.99
C HIS A 25 -1.55 -2.67 26.01
N PHE A 26 -2.76 -3.22 26.07
CA PHE A 26 -3.89 -2.83 25.21
C PHE A 26 -4.23 -1.33 25.32
N LYS A 27 -4.07 -0.73 26.51
CA LYS A 27 -4.21 0.74 26.66
C LYS A 27 -3.20 1.51 25.81
N LYS A 28 -1.96 1.02 25.73
CA LYS A 28 -0.91 1.62 24.88
C LYS A 28 -1.22 1.43 23.39
N GLU A 29 -1.66 0.24 22.99
CA GLU A 29 -2.05 -0.04 21.60
C GLU A 29 -3.25 0.82 21.16
N LYS A 30 -4.24 1.00 22.03
CA LYS A 30 -5.38 1.86 21.77
C LYS A 30 -4.96 3.32 21.63
N ALA A 31 -4.08 3.81 22.51
CA ALA A 31 -3.52 5.15 22.39
C ALA A 31 -2.77 5.34 21.05
N PHE A 32 -1.96 4.36 20.65
CA PHE A 32 -1.26 4.39 19.37
C PHE A 32 -2.22 4.38 18.17
N THR A 33 -3.33 3.64 18.26
CA THR A 33 -4.39 3.64 17.23
C THR A 33 -4.97 5.05 17.04
N HIS A 34 -5.29 5.74 18.13
CA HIS A 34 -5.79 7.12 18.06
C HIS A 34 -4.73 8.08 17.50
N GLN A 35 -3.46 7.94 17.89
CA GLN A 35 -2.37 8.74 17.33
C GLN A 35 -2.22 8.52 15.82
N ARG A 36 -2.30 7.26 15.35
CA ARG A 36 -2.25 6.94 13.91
C ARG A 36 -3.44 7.52 13.15
N GLN A 37 -4.64 7.51 13.76
CA GLN A 37 -5.83 8.15 13.19
C GLN A 37 -5.64 9.66 13.05
N GLN A 38 -5.10 10.32 14.07
CA GLN A 38 -4.80 11.75 14.03
C GLN A 38 -3.79 12.07 12.92
N LEU A 39 -2.68 11.34 12.86
CA LEU A 39 -1.66 11.53 11.83
C LEU A 39 -2.23 11.34 10.41
N ALA A 40 -3.15 10.39 10.22
CA ALA A 40 -3.82 10.19 8.94
C ALA A 40 -4.80 11.33 8.59
N ALA A 41 -5.48 11.89 9.60
CA ALA A 41 -6.32 13.08 9.41
C ALA A 41 -5.48 14.30 9.04
N ASP A 42 -4.39 14.55 9.76
CA ASP A 42 -3.45 15.65 9.50
C ASP A 42 -2.87 15.56 8.09
N ARG A 43 -2.50 14.35 7.64
CA ARG A 43 -2.01 14.12 6.27
C ARG A 43 -3.05 14.47 5.21
N ARG A 44 -4.33 14.16 5.43
CA ARG A 44 -5.42 14.51 4.49
C ARG A 44 -5.73 16.01 4.49
N ALA A 45 -5.44 16.71 5.58
CA ALA A 45 -5.60 18.15 5.71
C ALA A 45 -4.43 18.96 5.12
N LEU A 46 -3.33 18.30 4.72
CA LEU A 46 -2.22 18.98 4.05
C LEU A 46 -2.70 19.70 2.78
N PRO A 47 -2.16 20.89 2.45
CA PRO A 47 -2.52 21.61 1.25
C PRO A 47 -2.31 20.77 0.00
N TRP A 48 -3.23 20.89 -0.95
CA TRP A 48 -3.12 20.22 -2.23
C TRP A 48 -2.13 20.97 -3.13
N LEU A 49 -1.25 20.21 -3.77
CA LEU A 49 -0.39 20.75 -4.82
C LEU A 49 -1.15 20.68 -6.15
N ARG A 50 -1.33 21.84 -6.80
CA ARG A 50 -1.81 21.87 -8.18
C ARG A 50 -0.76 21.25 -9.10
N ILE A 51 -1.14 20.23 -9.85
CA ILE A 51 -0.30 19.66 -10.88
C ILE A 51 -0.46 20.49 -12.15
N GLU A 52 0.56 21.26 -12.50
CA GLU A 52 0.57 22.09 -13.72
C GLU A 52 1.18 21.37 -14.91
N LYS A 53 2.05 20.38 -14.65
CA LYS A 53 2.72 19.63 -15.70
C LYS A 53 1.71 18.74 -16.44
N PRO A 54 1.62 18.84 -17.78
CA PRO A 54 0.80 17.94 -18.59
C PRO A 54 1.52 16.58 -18.70
N TYR A 55 1.24 15.68 -17.75
CA TYR A 55 1.78 14.32 -17.80
C TYR A 55 1.12 13.52 -18.91
N GLU A 56 1.96 12.87 -19.73
CA GLU A 56 1.56 11.87 -20.71
C GLU A 56 2.11 10.51 -20.30
N PHE A 57 1.33 9.48 -20.56
CA PHE A 57 1.67 8.08 -20.28
C PHE A 57 1.50 7.27 -21.56
N ASP A 58 2.53 6.52 -21.94
CA ASP A 58 2.41 5.52 -22.99
C ASP A 58 1.58 4.35 -22.46
N THR A 59 0.60 3.89 -23.25
CA THR A 59 -0.23 2.73 -22.91
C THR A 59 -0.08 1.64 -23.95
N THR A 60 -0.23 0.39 -23.52
CA THR A 60 -0.19 -0.79 -24.41
C THR A 60 -1.52 -1.04 -25.13
N THR A 61 -2.54 -0.23 -24.84
CA THR A 61 -3.86 -0.33 -25.47
C THR A 61 -3.87 0.34 -26.84
N THR A 62 -4.79 -0.05 -27.73
CA THR A 62 -4.98 0.55 -29.08
C THR A 62 -5.28 2.05 -29.07
N GLN A 63 -5.47 2.66 -27.89
CA GLN A 63 -5.79 4.06 -27.69
C GLN A 63 -4.55 4.98 -27.62
N GLY A 64 -3.33 4.45 -27.63
CA GLY A 64 -2.10 5.25 -27.67
C GLY A 64 -1.76 5.92 -26.33
N ARG A 65 -1.28 7.17 -26.36
CA ARG A 65 -0.92 7.94 -25.16
C ARG A 65 -2.15 8.46 -24.42
N LYS A 66 -2.08 8.48 -23.08
CA LYS A 66 -3.12 9.05 -22.20
C LYS A 66 -2.55 10.19 -21.35
N SER A 67 -3.33 11.23 -21.11
CA SER A 67 -2.99 12.26 -20.12
C SER A 67 -3.27 11.77 -18.70
N LEU A 68 -2.75 12.46 -17.67
CA LEU A 68 -3.09 12.16 -16.26
C LEU A 68 -4.60 12.20 -16.00
N ALA A 69 -5.33 13.11 -16.65
CA ALA A 69 -6.78 13.22 -16.49
C ALA A 69 -7.50 12.02 -17.09
N ASP A 70 -7.03 11.51 -18.24
CA ASP A 70 -7.63 10.35 -18.91
C ASP A 70 -7.52 9.07 -18.07
N LEU A 71 -6.49 8.97 -17.20
CA LEU A 71 -6.32 7.83 -16.29
C LEU A 71 -7.45 7.70 -15.25
N PHE A 72 -8.22 8.76 -15.02
CA PHE A 72 -9.38 8.70 -14.13
C PHE A 72 -10.55 7.92 -14.76
N GLU A 73 -10.62 7.78 -16.08
CA GLU A 73 -11.68 7.04 -16.78
C GLU A 73 -13.10 7.43 -16.33
N GLY A 74 -13.31 8.72 -16.06
CA GLY A 74 -14.60 9.28 -15.62
C GLY A 74 -14.90 9.15 -14.12
N ARG A 75 -13.99 8.58 -13.32
CA ARG A 75 -14.15 8.43 -11.86
C ARG A 75 -13.60 9.62 -11.08
N SER A 76 -14.02 9.83 -9.83
CA SER A 76 -13.56 10.95 -9.00
C SER A 76 -12.18 10.74 -8.36
N GLN A 77 -11.70 9.50 -8.29
CA GLN A 77 -10.45 9.16 -7.60
C GLN A 77 -9.55 8.27 -8.47
N LEU A 78 -8.24 8.50 -8.36
CA LEU A 78 -7.19 7.72 -9.03
C LEU A 78 -6.18 7.20 -8.01
N ILE A 79 -5.97 5.89 -7.98
CA ILE A 79 -4.85 5.24 -7.30
C ILE A 79 -3.81 4.87 -8.35
N VAL A 80 -2.57 5.31 -8.13
CA VAL A 80 -1.43 4.98 -8.98
C VAL A 80 -0.50 4.04 -8.20
N TYR A 81 -0.29 2.84 -8.72
CA TYR A 81 0.73 1.91 -8.23
C TYR A 81 1.97 1.97 -9.12
N HIS A 82 3.12 2.30 -8.52
CA HIS A 82 4.39 2.35 -9.25
C HIS A 82 5.05 0.96 -9.24
N PHE A 83 5.00 0.28 -10.38
CA PHE A 83 5.66 -0.99 -10.61
C PHE A 83 7.15 -0.76 -10.87
N MET A 84 7.99 -1.26 -9.97
CA MET A 84 9.42 -0.98 -10.00
C MET A 84 10.19 -1.98 -10.87
N PHE A 85 11.09 -1.43 -11.66
CA PHE A 85 12.11 -2.16 -12.42
C PHE A 85 13.46 -1.81 -11.78
N PRO A 86 14.09 -2.73 -11.04
CA PRO A 86 15.37 -2.45 -10.43
C PRO A 86 16.40 -2.05 -11.50
N PRO A 87 17.26 -1.06 -11.26
CA PRO A 87 18.29 -0.67 -12.21
C PRO A 87 19.18 -1.87 -12.57
N ASN A 88 19.42 -2.08 -13.88
CA ASN A 88 20.27 -3.15 -14.42
C ASN A 88 19.79 -4.59 -14.11
N ALA A 89 18.51 -4.78 -13.78
CA ALA A 89 17.94 -6.10 -13.58
C ALA A 89 17.23 -6.60 -14.85
N ASP A 90 17.43 -7.87 -15.17
CA ASP A 90 16.65 -8.64 -16.16
C ASP A 90 15.30 -9.12 -15.57
N TYR A 91 15.11 -8.96 -14.26
CA TYR A 91 13.90 -9.35 -13.54
C TYR A 91 13.06 -8.15 -13.11
N ARG A 92 11.77 -8.40 -12.92
CA ARG A 92 10.79 -7.45 -12.38
C ARG A 92 10.79 -7.52 -10.86
N CYS A 93 10.51 -6.42 -10.16
CA CYS A 93 10.46 -6.43 -8.70
C CYS A 93 9.46 -7.50 -8.20
N THR A 94 9.95 -8.49 -7.44
CA THR A 94 9.15 -9.62 -6.97
C THR A 94 7.93 -9.18 -6.16
N GLY A 95 8.09 -8.17 -5.30
CA GLY A 95 6.99 -7.61 -4.53
C GLY A 95 5.94 -6.92 -5.39
N CYS A 96 6.37 -6.22 -6.46
CA CYS A 96 5.46 -5.62 -7.42
C CYS A 96 4.71 -6.67 -8.22
N SER A 97 5.39 -7.70 -8.71
CA SER A 97 4.75 -8.82 -9.42
C SER A 97 3.72 -9.51 -8.53
N PHE A 98 4.10 -9.83 -7.28
CA PHE A 98 3.19 -10.46 -6.33
C PHE A 98 1.96 -9.59 -6.05
N LEU A 99 2.12 -8.27 -5.90
CA LEU A 99 0.96 -7.40 -5.73
C LEU A 99 0.08 -7.40 -6.99
N SER A 100 0.67 -7.27 -8.18
CA SER A 100 -0.07 -7.25 -9.45
C SER A 100 -0.94 -8.48 -9.64
N ASP A 101 -0.47 -9.66 -9.24
CA ASP A 101 -1.25 -10.91 -9.31
C ASP A 101 -2.54 -10.88 -8.47
N HIS A 102 -2.64 -9.96 -7.49
CA HIS A 102 -3.79 -9.84 -6.58
C HIS A 102 -4.64 -8.59 -6.85
N ILE A 103 -4.24 -7.71 -7.78
CA ILE A 103 -4.94 -6.45 -8.04
C ILE A 103 -6.34 -6.69 -8.61
N ASP A 104 -6.50 -7.64 -9.53
CA ASP A 104 -7.74 -7.79 -10.31
C ASP A 104 -8.98 -8.03 -9.43
N ALA A 105 -8.85 -8.89 -8.42
CA ALA A 105 -9.94 -9.17 -7.49
C ALA A 105 -10.30 -7.93 -6.64
N ALA A 106 -9.30 -7.20 -6.16
CA ALA A 106 -9.53 -5.98 -5.38
C ALA A 106 -10.10 -4.84 -6.23
N ASN A 107 -9.69 -4.75 -7.50
CA ASN A 107 -10.09 -3.68 -8.41
C ASN A 107 -11.60 -3.64 -8.64
N GLN A 108 -12.29 -4.79 -8.59
CA GLN A 108 -13.75 -4.85 -8.68
C GLN A 108 -14.43 -3.99 -7.61
N HIS A 109 -13.93 -4.05 -6.37
CA HIS A 109 -14.44 -3.23 -5.28
C HIS A 109 -14.11 -1.74 -5.47
N LEU A 110 -12.91 -1.43 -5.95
CA LEU A 110 -12.49 -0.04 -6.20
C LEU A 110 -13.40 0.64 -7.23
N MET A 111 -13.74 -0.05 -8.32
CA MET A 111 -14.64 0.48 -9.34
C MET A 111 -16.04 0.79 -8.78
N HIS A 112 -16.54 -0.01 -7.83
CA HIS A 112 -17.83 0.23 -7.16
C HIS A 112 -17.81 1.43 -6.21
N HIS A 113 -16.62 1.90 -5.82
CA HIS A 113 -16.41 3.07 -4.98
C HIS A 113 -15.91 4.29 -5.74
N ASP A 114 -16.11 4.31 -7.06
CA ASP A 114 -15.73 5.43 -7.93
C ASP A 114 -14.22 5.73 -7.90
N VAL A 115 -13.41 4.66 -7.91
CA VAL A 115 -11.95 4.71 -7.94
C VAL A 115 -11.41 4.00 -9.18
N SER A 116 -10.51 4.68 -9.90
CA SER A 116 -9.67 4.08 -10.95
C SER A 116 -8.34 3.65 -10.35
N LEU A 117 -7.86 2.47 -10.73
CA LEU A 117 -6.55 1.96 -10.34
C LEU A 117 -5.70 1.76 -11.60
N VAL A 118 -4.51 2.37 -11.61
CA VAL A 118 -3.55 2.21 -12.70
C VAL A 118 -2.21 1.74 -12.14
N VAL A 119 -1.56 0.84 -12.87
CA VAL A 119 -0.20 0.41 -12.61
C VAL A 119 0.70 1.09 -13.64
N CYS A 120 1.67 1.88 -13.17
CA CYS A 120 2.62 2.57 -14.04
C CYS A 120 4.06 2.18 -13.70
N SER A 121 4.95 2.27 -14.67
CA SER A 121 6.38 2.12 -14.45
C SER A 121 7.13 3.16 -15.26
N ARG A 122 8.31 3.56 -14.79
CA ARG A 122 9.27 4.20 -15.69
C ARG A 122 9.65 3.18 -16.76
N SER A 123 9.67 3.55 -18.04
CA SER A 123 10.12 2.63 -19.09
C SER A 123 11.48 2.06 -18.68
N SER A 124 11.62 0.74 -18.74
CA SER A 124 12.93 0.14 -18.93
C SER A 124 13.25 0.35 -20.39
N ASP A 125 14.14 1.29 -20.70
CA ASP A 125 14.90 1.19 -21.94
C ASP A 125 15.65 -0.14 -21.97
#